data_AF-A0A7W7Q3S8-F1
#
_entry.id   AF-A0A7W7Q3S8-F1
#
_cell.length_a   1.000
_cell.length_b   1.000
_cell.length_c   1.000
_cell.angle_alpha   90.00
_cell.angle_beta   90.00
_cell.angle_gamma   90.00
#
_symmetry.space_group_name_H-M   'P 1'
#
loop_
_entity.id
_entity.type
_entity.pdbx_description
1 polymer ?
#
loop_
_entity_poly.entity_id
_entity_poly.type
_entity_poly.pdbx_seq_one_letter_code
_entity_poly.pdbx_strand_id
1 'polypeptide(L)'
;MADGYEVDPAALRAASGGFYTGAAAVDQAAARLSVAQLVPAALGEVDAAYELAAAFAEFVGEHAEDIRRGAAWVTETGDGLVENADEYVRKDVFRV
;
A
#
# COMPACT_ATOMS: atom_id res chain seq x y z
N MET A 1 -16.20 -35.15 -11.90
CA MET A 1 -14.85 -34.54 -11.88
C MET A 1 -15.11 -33.05 -11.79
N ALA A 2 -14.64 -32.38 -10.73
CA ALA A 2 -14.88 -30.95 -10.59
C ALA A 2 -14.21 -30.23 -11.77
N ASP A 3 -15.00 -29.55 -12.59
CA ASP A 3 -14.49 -28.57 -13.55
C ASP A 3 -13.56 -27.65 -12.77
N GLY A 4 -12.25 -27.75 -13.07
CA GLY A 4 -11.26 -26.90 -12.44
C GLY A 4 -11.63 -25.47 -12.76
N TYR A 5 -11.74 -24.63 -11.73
CA TYR A 5 -11.99 -23.20 -11.88
C TYR A 5 -11.14 -22.64 -13.02
N GLU A 6 -11.80 -22.32 -14.14
CA GLU A 6 -11.17 -21.66 -15.27
C GLU A 6 -10.96 -20.21 -14.85
N VAL A 7 -9.74 -19.93 -14.37
CA VAL A 7 -9.37 -18.60 -13.93
C VAL A 7 -9.08 -17.76 -15.16
N ASP A 8 -9.89 -16.73 -15.39
CA ASP A 8 -9.69 -15.77 -16.50
C ASP A 8 -8.46 -14.89 -16.23
N PRO A 9 -7.37 -14.98 -17.03
CA PRO A 9 -6.19 -14.14 -16.87
C PRO A 9 -6.48 -12.65 -17.08
N ALA A 10 -7.51 -12.29 -17.85
CA ALA A 10 -7.91 -10.89 -18.03
C ALA A 10 -8.55 -10.35 -16.74
N ALA A 11 -9.40 -11.14 -16.08
CA ALA A 11 -9.98 -10.78 -14.79
C ALA A 11 -8.91 -10.60 -13.70
N LEU A 12 -7.88 -11.46 -13.66
CA LEU A 12 -6.75 -11.30 -12.72
C LEU A 12 -5.98 -9.99 -12.95
N ARG A 13 -5.67 -9.65 -14.21
CA ARG A 13 -5.00 -8.39 -14.54
C ARG A 13 -5.87 -7.17 -14.28
N ALA A 14 -7.18 -7.27 -14.48
CA ALA A 14 -8.11 -6.21 -14.13
C ALA A 14 -8.16 -5.99 -12.61
N ALA A 15 -8.17 -7.06 -11.83
CA ALA A 15 -8.16 -7.01 -10.37
C ALA A 15 -6.85 -6.39 -9.83
N SER A 16 -5.68 -6.74 -10.39
CA SER A 16 -4.38 -6.17 -9.95
C SER A 16 -4.32 -4.65 -10.07
N GLY A 17 -4.99 -4.06 -11.07
CA GLY A 17 -5.11 -2.60 -11.21
C GLY A 17 -5.71 -1.90 -9.99
N GLY A 18 -6.67 -2.54 -9.31
CA GLY A 18 -7.26 -2.03 -8.07
C GLY A 18 -6.25 -2.02 -6.91
N PHE A 19 -5.42 -3.06 -6.80
CA PHE A 19 -4.36 -3.15 -5.80
C PHE A 19 -3.30 -2.08 -6.02
N TYR A 20 -2.82 -1.89 -7.25
CA TYR A 20 -1.84 -0.84 -7.56
C TYR A 20 -2.37 0.56 -7.26
N THR A 21 -3.63 0.84 -7.60
CA THR A 21 -4.27 2.12 -7.29
C THR A 21 -4.36 2.34 -5.78
N GLY A 22 -4.77 1.31 -5.04
CA GLY A 22 -4.82 1.34 -3.58
C GLY A 22 -3.45 1.57 -2.95
N ALA A 23 -2.44 0.80 -3.37
CA ALA A 23 -1.07 0.94 -2.88
C ALA A 23 -0.52 2.35 -3.12
N ALA A 24 -0.73 2.92 -4.32
CA ALA A 24 -0.30 4.28 -4.63
C ALA A 24 -1.00 5.35 -3.78
N ALA A 25 -2.27 5.15 -3.43
CA ALA A 25 -3.00 6.06 -2.55
C ALA A 25 -2.48 5.97 -1.10
N VAL A 26 -2.19 4.77 -0.62
CA VAL A 26 -1.64 4.50 0.72
C VAL A 26 -0.23 5.07 0.85
N ASP A 27 0.63 4.87 -0.15
CA ASP A 27 1.99 5.43 -0.18
C ASP A 27 1.99 6.96 -0.17
N GLN A 28 1.10 7.59 -0.95
CA GLN A 28 0.91 9.05 -0.90
C GLN A 28 0.42 9.54 0.47
N ALA A 29 -0.46 8.80 1.13
CA ALA A 29 -0.91 9.14 2.48
C ALA A 29 0.25 9.07 3.49
N ALA A 30 1.09 8.04 3.39
CA ALA A 30 2.29 7.93 4.22
C ALA A 30 3.28 9.08 3.98
N ALA A 31 3.51 9.46 2.71
CA ALA A 31 4.36 10.59 2.38
C ALA A 31 3.86 11.88 3.02
N ARG A 32 2.55 12.14 2.97
CA ARG A 32 1.93 13.30 3.63
C ARG A 32 2.06 13.24 5.15
N LEU A 33 1.90 12.07 5.75
CA LEU A 33 2.03 11.89 7.19
C LEU A 33 3.48 12.10 7.66
N SER A 34 4.47 11.62 6.88
CA SER A 34 5.90 11.73 7.21
C SER A 34 6.41 13.17 7.32
N VAL A 35 5.72 14.13 6.69
CA VAL A 35 6.05 15.56 6.73
C VAL A 35 5.12 16.36 7.64
N ALA A 36 4.17 15.70 8.32
CA ALA A 36 3.27 16.37 9.25
C ALA A 36 4.06 16.83 10.47
N GLN A 37 3.90 18.11 10.83
CA GLN A 37 4.61 18.71 11.96
C GLN A 37 3.66 19.62 12.73
N LEU A 38 3.78 19.60 14.05
CA LEU A 38 3.20 20.62 14.91
C LEU A 38 4.27 21.67 15.22
N VAL A 39 3.91 22.95 15.06
CA VAL A 39 4.81 24.06 15.37
C VAL A 39 4.55 24.48 16.83
N PRO A 40 5.52 24.32 17.76
CA PRO A 40 5.32 24.64 19.18
C PRO A 40 4.83 26.08 19.41
N ALA A 41 5.36 27.03 18.64
CA ALA A 41 4.94 28.44 18.72
C ALA A 41 3.44 28.65 18.38
N ALA A 42 2.84 27.78 17.57
CA ALA A 42 1.43 27.84 17.24
C ALA A 42 0.53 27.23 18.34
N LEU A 43 1.10 26.48 19.29
CA LEU A 43 0.38 25.80 20.37
C LEU A 43 0.32 26.63 21.67
N GLY A 44 0.83 27.85 21.64
CA GLY A 44 1.08 28.67 22.82
C GLY A 44 2.42 28.30 23.43
N GLU A 45 3.26 29.29 23.71
CA GLU A 45 4.66 29.16 24.14
C GLU A 45 4.82 28.59 25.56
N VAL A 46 4.20 27.44 25.83
CA VAL A 46 4.30 26.68 27.08
C VAL A 46 5.25 25.51 26.87
N ASP A 47 5.99 25.10 27.91
CA ASP A 47 6.94 24.00 27.81
C ASP A 47 6.31 22.70 27.26
N ALA A 48 5.06 22.43 27.63
CA ALA A 48 4.29 21.29 27.14
C ALA A 48 4.04 21.29 25.61
N ALA A 49 4.13 22.45 24.95
CA ALA A 49 3.97 22.55 23.50
C ALA A 49 5.13 21.88 22.74
N TYR A 50 6.35 21.97 23.27
CA TYR A 50 7.51 21.30 22.69
C TYR A 50 7.44 19.79 22.86
N GLU A 51 7.01 19.33 24.04
CA GLU A 51 6.80 17.91 24.32
C GLU A 51 5.74 17.31 23.39
N LEU A 52 4.60 17.99 23.24
CA LEU A 52 3.54 17.56 22.33
C LEU A 52 4.01 17.52 20.87
N ALA A 53 4.74 18.56 20.42
CA ALA A 53 5.25 18.60 19.05
C ALA A 53 6.26 17.48 18.78
N ALA A 54 7.13 17.16 19.75
CA ALA A 54 8.07 16.05 19.65
C ALA A 54 7.36 14.69 19.60
N ALA A 55 6.42 14.46 20.53
CA ALA A 55 5.64 13.22 20.56
C ALA A 55 4.81 13.02 19.28
N PHE A 56 4.25 14.11 18.74
CA PHE A 56 3.56 14.06 17.45
C PHE A 56 4.51 13.70 16.31
N ALA A 57 5.71 14.29 16.26
CA ALA A 57 6.70 13.99 15.23
C ALA A 57 7.15 12.51 15.25
N GLU A 58 7.34 11.93 16.44
CA GLU A 58 7.62 10.51 16.61
C GLU A 58 6.45 9.65 16.12
N PHE A 59 5.24 9.92 16.60
CA PHE A 59 4.02 9.22 16.22
C PHE A 59 3.79 9.20 14.69
N VAL A 60 3.88 10.35 14.03
CA VAL A 60 3.65 10.42 12.58
C VAL A 60 4.78 9.76 11.79
N GLY A 61 6.02 9.78 12.30
CA GLY A 61 7.16 9.11 11.70
C GLY A 61 7.00 7.59 11.69
N GLU A 62 6.69 7.00 12.85
CA GLU A 62 6.46 5.56 12.99
C GLU A 62 5.29 5.09 12.13
N HIS A 63 4.15 5.78 12.22
CA HIS A 63 2.97 5.38 11.45
C HIS A 63 3.11 5.60 9.94
N ALA A 64 3.86 6.62 9.50
CA ALA A 64 4.16 6.77 8.08
C ALA A 64 5.04 5.63 7.55
N GLU A 65 5.92 5.06 8.37
CA GLU A 65 6.66 3.87 7.99
C GLU A 65 5.77 2.62 7.91
N ASP A 66 4.90 2.41 8.90
CA ASP A 66 3.93 1.31 8.89
C ASP A 66 3.03 1.35 7.65
N ILE A 67 2.52 2.54 7.31
CA ILE A 67 1.66 2.73 6.14
C ILE A 67 2.43 2.43 4.85
N ARG A 68 3.71 2.84 4.73
CA ARG A 68 4.56 2.49 3.58
C ARG A 68 4.77 0.98 3.46
N ARG A 69 5.03 0.29 4.57
CA ARG A 69 5.13 -1.18 4.59
C ARG A 69 3.82 -1.84 4.15
N GLY A 70 2.68 -1.33 4.59
CA GLY A 70 1.36 -1.78 4.14
C GLY A 70 1.14 -1.58 2.63
N ALA A 71 1.55 -0.44 2.07
CA ALA A 71 1.47 -0.19 0.64
C ALA A 71 2.30 -1.20 -0.19
N ALA A 72 3.47 -1.61 0.33
CA ALA A 72 4.29 -2.63 -0.29
C ALA A 72 3.55 -3.99 -0.34
N TRP A 73 2.93 -4.44 0.75
CA TRP A 73 2.14 -5.68 0.75
C TRP A 73 0.97 -5.66 -0.22
N VAL A 74 0.29 -4.52 -0.35
CA VAL A 74 -0.81 -4.36 -1.33
C VAL A 74 -0.26 -4.45 -2.76
N THR A 75 0.93 -3.89 -3.02
CA THR A 75 1.61 -3.99 -4.32
C THR A 75 1.99 -5.43 -4.64
N GLU A 76 2.61 -6.13 -3.69
CA GLU A 76 2.96 -7.56 -3.80
C GLU A 76 1.73 -8.43 -4.13
N THR A 77 0.57 -8.09 -3.58
CA THR A 77 -0.69 -8.78 -3.92
C THR A 77 -1.08 -8.54 -5.38
N GLY A 78 -0.95 -7.30 -5.87
CA GLY A 78 -1.15 -6.99 -7.29
C GLY A 78 -0.20 -7.74 -8.20
N ASP A 79 1.09 -7.79 -7.83
CA ASP A 79 2.12 -8.52 -8.58
C ASP A 79 1.83 -10.03 -8.64
N GLY A 80 1.41 -10.62 -7.52
CA GLY A 80 1.00 -12.02 -7.47
C GLY A 80 -0.17 -12.33 -8.42
N LEU A 81 -1.14 -11.42 -8.56
CA LEU A 81 -2.25 -11.60 -9.50
C LEU A 81 -1.78 -11.58 -10.97
N VAL A 82 -0.83 -10.69 -11.30
CA VAL A 82 -0.24 -10.63 -12.65
C VAL A 82 0.59 -11.88 -12.94
N GLU A 83 1.42 -12.31 -12.00
CA GLU A 83 2.24 -13.52 -12.14
C GLU A 83 1.36 -14.76 -12.36
N ASN A 84 0.28 -14.91 -11.59
CA ASN A 84 -0.69 -15.99 -11.79
C ASN A 84 -1.34 -15.90 -13.18
N ALA A 85 -1.75 -14.71 -13.63
CA ALA A 85 -2.33 -14.53 -14.97
C ALA A 85 -1.37 -14.97 -16.08
N ASP A 86 -0.08 -14.64 -15.95
CA ASP A 86 0.96 -15.02 -16.90
C ASP A 86 1.24 -16.54 -16.87
N GLU A 87 1.16 -17.16 -15.69
CA GLU A 87 1.29 -18.61 -15.55
C GLU A 87 0.12 -19.34 -16.25
N TYR A 88 -1.11 -18.87 -16.10
CA TYR A 88 -2.28 -19.46 -16.77
C TYR A 88 -2.17 -19.36 -18.29
N VAL A 89 -1.79 -18.19 -18.83
CA VAL A 89 -1.57 -18.02 -20.28
C VAL A 89 -0.48 -18.97 -20.78
N ARG A 90 0.62 -19.10 -20.03
CA ARG A 90 1.72 -20.01 -20.41
C ARG A 90 1.24 -21.46 -20.45
N LYS A 91 0.52 -21.92 -19.42
CA LYS A 91 -0.02 -23.29 -19.35
C LYS A 91 -1.02 -23.59 -20.47
N ASP A 92 -1.82 -22.60 -20.86
CA ASP A 92 -2.79 -22.75 -21.94
C ASP A 92 -2.10 -22.89 -23.31
N VAL A 93 -1.05 -22.11 -23.56
CA VAL A 93 -0.21 -22.21 -24.77
C VAL A 93 0.47 -23.58 -24.92
N PHE A 94 0.84 -24.25 -23.82
CA PHE A 94 1.44 -25.59 -23.86
C PHE A 94 0.41 -26.73 -23.98
N ARG A 95 -0.89 -26.44 -23.89
CA ARG A 95 -1.98 -27.43 -23.96
C ARG A 95 -2.59 -27.56 -25.37
N VAL A 96 -2.21 -26.67 -26.30
CA VAL A 96 -2.54 -26.68 -27.73
C VAL A 96 -1.48 -27.44 -28.52
#